data_AF-A0A961NKP6-F1
#
_entry.id   AF-A0A961NKP6-F1
#
_cell.length_a   1.000
_cell.length_b   1.000
_cell.length_c   1.000
_cell.angle_alpha   90.00
_cell.angle_beta   90.00
_cell.angle_gamma   90.00
#
_symmetry.space_group_name_H-M   'P 1'
#
loop_
_entity.id
_entity.type
_entity.pdbx_description
1 polymer ?
#
loop_
_entity_poly.entity_id
_entity_poly.type
_entity_poly.pdbx_seq_one_letter_code
_entity_poly.pdbx_strand_id
1 'polypeptide(L)'
;LDKVVDPAAGAYYIEQATAEITRESWKRFQAIEAEGGLLSALKTGSIQGQIEQSRSRAEEAVANRRLILLGTNQYPDTSNRILDKGSDRGIPETELKQSSGKFQSDPAKGDWIVKLSEQTADVSAVLKNLQQSTGESVTAIPTRRLGADFEELRLQTEHHAQSKGRTPRVYLLLTGNVAMRRARAGFAFNFYGCAGYEIEEGQIIEGVQGNAEAAINSGADVIVLCAGDDDYAAQGAEITRAIKSLKAGVQVIVAGNPTDQIDALKAAGVDGFIHIKSNVLATLQETQRRLGVTV
;
A
#
# COMPACT_ATOMS: atom_id res chain seq x y z
N LEU A 1 18.75 -17.94 23.70
CA LEU A 1 18.21 -19.01 22.81
C LEU A 1 19.32 -19.90 22.22
N ASP A 2 20.57 -19.74 22.64
CA ASP A 2 21.77 -20.42 22.11
C ASP A 2 22.22 -21.63 22.95
N LYS A 3 21.57 -21.90 24.09
CA LYS A 3 22.02 -22.90 25.08
C LYS A 3 21.57 -24.32 24.78
N VAL A 4 20.56 -24.50 23.93
CA VAL A 4 19.97 -25.79 23.60
C VAL A 4 19.87 -25.87 22.08
N VAL A 5 20.25 -27.03 21.53
CA VAL A 5 20.08 -27.31 20.10
C VAL A 5 18.60 -27.53 19.82
N ASP A 6 18.06 -26.78 18.86
CA ASP A 6 16.66 -26.80 18.43
C ASP A 6 15.63 -26.82 19.58
N PRO A 7 15.45 -25.69 20.29
CA PRO A 7 14.53 -25.62 21.44
C PRO A 7 13.06 -25.86 21.08
N ALA A 8 12.70 -25.90 19.80
CA ALA A 8 11.36 -26.15 19.32
C ALA A 8 11.07 -27.65 19.09
N ALA A 9 12.08 -28.51 19.11
CA ALA A 9 11.96 -29.94 18.86
C ALA A 9 10.94 -30.60 19.81
N GLY A 10 10.06 -31.42 19.24
CA GLY A 10 8.99 -32.10 19.98
C GLY A 10 7.76 -31.23 20.29
N ALA A 11 7.77 -29.93 19.98
CA ALA A 11 6.58 -29.10 20.07
C ALA A 11 5.57 -29.51 19.00
N TYR A 12 4.47 -30.17 19.40
CA TYR A 12 3.47 -30.75 18.50
C TYR A 12 3.08 -29.82 17.34
N TYR A 13 2.79 -28.54 17.63
CA TYR A 13 2.42 -27.56 16.60
C TYR A 13 3.54 -27.32 15.58
N ILE A 14 4.79 -27.14 16.03
CA ILE A 14 5.93 -26.86 15.16
C ILE A 14 6.29 -28.10 14.33
N GLU A 15 6.23 -29.28 14.94
CA GLU A 15 6.46 -30.55 14.23
C GLU A 15 5.42 -30.77 13.12
N GLN A 16 4.13 -30.55 13.41
CA GLN A 16 3.07 -30.64 12.41
C GLN A 16 3.23 -29.62 11.29
N ALA A 17 3.50 -28.35 11.62
CA ALA A 17 3.74 -27.32 10.62
C ALA A 17 4.97 -27.62 9.75
N THR A 18 6.04 -28.14 10.35
CA THR A 18 7.25 -28.56 9.63
C THR A 18 6.95 -29.70 8.67
N ALA A 19 6.19 -30.71 9.10
CA ALA A 19 5.79 -31.82 8.25
C ALA A 19 4.89 -31.37 7.08
N GLU A 20 3.99 -30.41 7.32
CA GLU A 20 3.12 -29.86 6.29
C GLU A 20 3.89 -29.04 5.24
N ILE A 21 4.76 -28.12 5.68
CA ILE A 21 5.63 -27.34 4.80
C ILE A 21 6.51 -28.27 3.96
N THR A 22 7.09 -29.30 4.58
CA THR A 22 7.93 -30.28 3.89
C THR A 22 7.15 -31.02 2.82
N ARG A 23 5.94 -31.49 3.13
CA ARG A 23 5.07 -32.23 2.20
C ARG A 23 4.68 -31.37 0.99
N GLU A 24 4.24 -30.13 1.22
CA GLU A 24 3.85 -29.23 0.12
C GLU A 24 5.04 -28.75 -0.71
N SER A 25 6.19 -28.53 -0.06
CA SER A 25 7.44 -28.19 -0.76
C SER A 25 7.93 -29.34 -1.63
N TRP A 26 7.85 -30.58 -1.13
CA TRP A 26 8.24 -31.77 -1.89
C TRP A 26 7.36 -31.98 -3.13
N LYS A 27 6.04 -31.81 -2.99
CA LYS A 27 5.11 -31.84 -4.14
C LYS A 27 5.49 -30.81 -5.20
N ARG A 28 5.80 -29.58 -4.80
CA ARG A 28 6.22 -28.51 -5.71
C ARG A 28 7.55 -28.82 -6.38
N PHE A 29 8.51 -29.36 -5.64
CA PHE A 29 9.78 -29.82 -6.19
C PHE A 29 9.57 -30.89 -7.29
N GLN A 30 8.75 -31.90 -7.01
CA GLN A 30 8.42 -32.94 -7.99
C GLN A 30 7.74 -32.38 -9.24
N ALA A 31 6.87 -31.38 -9.10
CA ALA A 31 6.24 -30.71 -10.24
C ALA A 31 7.27 -29.99 -11.13
N ILE A 32 8.21 -29.26 -10.52
CA ILE A 32 9.30 -28.57 -11.25
C ILE A 32 10.19 -29.58 -11.99
N GLU A 33 10.53 -30.70 -11.36
CA GLU A 33 11.30 -31.77 -12.02
C GLU A 33 10.55 -32.37 -13.21
N ALA A 34 9.22 -32.57 -13.09
CA ALA A 34 8.38 -33.05 -14.18
C ALA A 34 8.28 -32.05 -15.36
N GLU A 35 8.45 -30.75 -15.12
CA GLU A 35 8.52 -29.68 -16.13
C GLU A 35 9.89 -29.59 -16.85
N GLY A 36 10.82 -30.51 -16.54
CA GLY A 36 12.17 -30.52 -17.09
C GLY A 36 13.19 -29.75 -16.25
N GLY A 37 12.88 -29.54 -14.96
CA GLY A 37 13.77 -28.91 -13.98
C GLY A 37 13.65 -27.39 -13.92
N LEU A 38 14.35 -26.80 -12.94
CA LEU A 38 14.25 -25.39 -12.57
C LEU A 38 14.46 -24.43 -13.76
N LEU A 39 15.50 -24.67 -14.57
CA LEU A 39 15.87 -23.79 -15.67
C LEU A 39 14.82 -23.77 -16.78
N SER A 40 14.23 -24.93 -17.07
CA SER A 40 13.09 -25.05 -17.99
C SER A 40 11.89 -24.25 -17.46
N ALA A 41 11.52 -24.45 -16.20
CA ALA A 41 10.42 -23.75 -15.56
C ALA A 41 10.60 -22.22 -15.48
N LEU A 42 11.85 -21.75 -15.32
CA LEU A 42 12.18 -20.32 -15.35
C LEU A 42 12.11 -19.73 -16.77
N LYS A 43 12.48 -20.49 -17.80
CA LYS A 43 12.39 -20.08 -19.20
C LYS A 43 10.95 -20.03 -19.70
N THR A 44 10.12 -20.98 -19.27
CA THR A 44 8.69 -20.99 -19.60
C THR A 44 7.90 -19.93 -18.84
N GLY A 45 8.47 -19.37 -17.76
CA GLY A 45 7.81 -18.36 -16.92
C GLY A 45 6.85 -18.95 -15.88
N SER A 46 6.79 -20.28 -15.73
CA SER A 46 5.90 -21.00 -14.81
C SER A 46 6.08 -20.52 -13.37
N ILE A 47 7.34 -20.46 -12.90
CA ILE A 47 7.69 -20.04 -11.54
C ILE A 47 7.35 -18.58 -11.31
N GLN A 48 7.69 -17.71 -12.27
CA GLN A 48 7.39 -16.28 -12.20
C GLN A 48 5.89 -16.05 -12.09
N GLY A 49 5.07 -16.77 -12.88
CA GLY A 49 3.61 -16.70 -12.81
C GLY A 49 3.04 -17.13 -11.46
N GLN A 50 3.59 -18.19 -10.85
CA GLN A 50 3.15 -18.64 -9.52
C GLN A 50 3.50 -17.64 -8.41
N ILE A 51 4.70 -17.05 -8.47
CA ILE A 51 5.13 -16.02 -7.51
C ILE A 51 4.28 -14.77 -7.68
N GLU A 52 4.00 -14.34 -8.91
CA GLU A 52 3.15 -13.20 -9.18
C GLU A 52 1.73 -13.43 -8.67
N GLN A 53 1.15 -14.61 -8.88
CA GLN A 53 -0.15 -14.95 -8.31
C GLN A 53 -0.14 -14.89 -6.78
N SER A 54 0.91 -15.40 -6.13
CA SER A 54 1.07 -15.31 -4.68
C SER A 54 1.17 -13.86 -4.21
N ARG A 55 1.90 -13.02 -4.96
CA ARG A 55 2.00 -11.58 -4.69
C ARG A 55 0.65 -10.90 -4.83
N SER A 56 -0.06 -11.06 -5.95
CA SER A 56 -1.32 -10.36 -6.18
C SER A 56 -2.35 -10.69 -5.10
N ARG A 57 -2.39 -11.94 -4.61
CA ARG A 57 -3.25 -12.34 -3.48
C ARG A 57 -2.86 -11.63 -2.18
N ALA A 58 -1.57 -11.48 -1.90
CA ALA A 58 -1.09 -10.76 -0.73
C ALA A 58 -1.39 -9.26 -0.83
N GLU A 59 -1.15 -8.65 -1.99
CA GLU A 59 -1.45 -7.24 -2.25
C GLU A 59 -2.96 -6.97 -2.12
N GLU A 60 -3.81 -7.83 -2.68
CA GLU A 60 -5.27 -7.75 -2.51
C GLU A 60 -5.68 -7.92 -1.04
N ALA A 61 -5.05 -8.83 -0.30
CA ALA A 61 -5.31 -9.01 1.13
C ALA A 61 -4.93 -7.76 1.94
N VAL A 62 -3.83 -7.10 1.61
CA VAL A 62 -3.40 -5.84 2.24
C VAL A 62 -4.34 -4.69 1.87
N ALA A 63 -4.71 -4.56 0.60
CA ALA A 63 -5.63 -3.52 0.13
C ALA A 63 -7.02 -3.63 0.79
N ASN A 64 -7.51 -4.85 1.02
CA ASN A 64 -8.77 -5.12 1.71
C ASN A 64 -8.64 -5.26 3.24
N ARG A 65 -7.46 -5.00 3.82
CA ARG A 65 -7.14 -5.18 5.26
C ARG A 65 -7.43 -6.57 5.83
N ARG A 66 -7.41 -7.61 4.99
CA ARG A 66 -7.35 -9.01 5.45
C ARG A 66 -5.97 -9.36 5.99
N LEU A 67 -4.94 -8.73 5.44
CA LEU A 67 -3.58 -8.74 5.97
C LEU A 67 -3.24 -7.33 6.48
N ILE A 68 -2.94 -7.23 7.78
CA ILE A 68 -2.71 -5.96 8.45
C ILE A 68 -1.21 -5.67 8.49
N LEU A 69 -0.83 -4.52 7.94
CA LEU A 69 0.48 -3.90 8.07
C LEU A 69 0.34 -2.74 9.06
N LEU A 70 0.66 -3.00 10.33
CA LEU A 70 0.52 -2.03 11.42
C LEU A 70 1.29 -0.74 11.11
N GLY A 71 0.66 0.40 11.32
CA GLY A 71 1.23 1.71 11.00
C GLY A 71 1.17 2.09 9.51
N THR A 72 0.77 1.16 8.63
CA THR A 72 0.66 1.40 7.18
C THR A 72 -0.79 1.44 6.72
N ASN A 73 -1.48 0.28 6.69
CA ASN A 73 -2.88 0.18 6.24
C ASN A 73 -3.88 0.12 7.42
N GLN A 74 -3.38 0.16 8.65
CA GLN A 74 -4.17 0.12 9.88
C GLN A 74 -3.40 0.82 11.02
N TYR A 75 -4.09 1.68 11.77
CA TYR A 75 -3.51 2.51 12.83
C TYR A 75 -2.26 3.29 12.40
N PRO A 76 -2.33 4.06 11.29
CA PRO A 76 -1.21 4.87 10.83
C PRO A 76 -0.95 6.04 11.78
N ASP A 77 0.32 6.40 11.92
CA ASP A 77 0.71 7.66 12.56
C ASP A 77 0.61 8.79 11.53
N THR A 78 -0.31 9.73 11.76
CA THR A 78 -0.54 10.89 10.89
C THR A 78 0.45 12.03 11.17
N SER A 79 1.18 12.00 12.29
CA SER A 79 2.21 12.98 12.61
C SER A 79 3.55 12.66 11.95
N ASN A 80 3.78 11.39 11.63
CA ASN A 80 4.99 10.93 10.98
C ASN A 80 5.03 11.40 9.52
N ARG A 81 5.99 12.26 9.21
CA ARG A 81 6.29 12.72 7.85
C ARG A 81 7.44 11.91 7.31
N ILE A 82 7.50 11.75 5.99
CA ILE A 82 8.68 11.16 5.37
C ILE A 82 9.86 12.04 5.74
N LEU A 83 10.83 11.44 6.40
CA LEU A 83 12.10 12.11 6.68
C LEU A 83 12.63 12.57 5.32
N ASP A 84 12.90 13.87 5.20
CA ASP A 84 13.71 14.37 4.08
C ASP A 84 14.91 13.44 4.02
N LYS A 85 15.08 12.74 2.87
CA LYS A 85 16.13 11.73 2.71
C LYS A 85 17.43 12.47 2.93
N GLY A 86 17.89 12.52 4.18
CA GLY A 86 18.93 13.46 4.59
C GLY A 86 20.19 13.05 3.88
N SER A 87 20.47 13.73 2.76
CA SER A 87 21.36 13.23 1.71
C SER A 87 21.17 11.73 1.49
N ASP A 88 20.40 11.32 0.48
CA ASP A 88 20.81 10.11 -0.21
C ASP A 88 22.30 10.35 -0.52
N ARG A 89 23.22 9.77 0.26
CA ARG A 89 24.64 9.74 -0.06
C ARG A 89 24.78 8.73 -1.19
N GLY A 90 23.94 8.86 -2.22
CA GLY A 90 24.27 8.43 -3.55
C GLY A 90 25.63 9.04 -3.80
N ILE A 91 26.61 8.17 -3.95
CA ILE A 91 27.93 8.54 -4.41
C ILE A 91 27.66 9.38 -5.67
N PRO A 92 28.03 10.68 -5.69
CA PRO A 92 27.81 11.51 -6.86
C PRO A 92 28.34 10.78 -8.10
N GLU A 93 27.64 10.81 -9.23
CA GLU A 93 28.14 10.18 -10.46
C GLU A 93 29.56 10.67 -10.82
N THR A 94 29.92 11.87 -10.37
CA THR A 94 31.26 12.45 -10.47
C THR A 94 32.33 11.76 -9.62
N GLU A 95 31.96 11.05 -8.55
CA GLU A 95 32.85 10.21 -7.72
C GLU A 95 32.92 8.76 -8.20
N LEU A 96 32.03 8.32 -9.10
CA LEU A 96 32.13 7.03 -9.78
C LEU A 96 33.27 7.09 -10.80
N LYS A 97 34.47 6.64 -10.39
CA LYS A 97 35.58 6.43 -11.34
C LYS A 97 35.10 5.46 -12.44
N GLN A 98 35.10 5.92 -13.70
CA GLN A 98 34.81 5.05 -14.82
C GLN A 98 35.88 3.96 -14.91
N SER A 99 35.44 2.70 -14.94
CA SER A 99 36.31 1.55 -15.06
C SER A 99 37.17 1.64 -16.32
N SER A 100 38.48 1.64 -16.16
CA SER A 100 39.45 1.71 -17.26
C SER A 100 39.95 0.32 -17.70
N GLY A 101 39.68 -0.72 -16.89
CA GLY A 101 40.09 -2.09 -17.17
C GLY A 101 39.17 -2.78 -18.18
N LYS A 102 39.75 -3.29 -19.28
CA LYS A 102 39.08 -4.22 -20.17
C LYS A 102 39.16 -5.62 -19.55
N PHE A 103 38.05 -6.14 -19.07
CA PHE A 103 37.94 -7.52 -18.56
C PHE A 103 37.18 -8.36 -19.58
N GLN A 104 37.81 -9.44 -20.07
CA GLN A 104 37.18 -10.37 -20.98
C GLN A 104 37.53 -11.80 -20.55
N SER A 105 36.51 -12.52 -20.12
CA SER A 105 36.60 -13.94 -19.77
C SER A 105 35.33 -14.64 -20.24
N ASP A 106 35.46 -15.94 -20.50
CA ASP A 106 34.32 -16.82 -20.74
C ASP A 106 33.72 -17.19 -19.37
N PRO A 107 32.54 -16.67 -19.00
CA PRO A 107 31.97 -16.92 -17.68
C PRO A 107 31.69 -18.41 -17.44
N ALA A 108 31.49 -19.19 -18.51
CA ALA A 108 31.18 -20.61 -18.43
C ALA A 108 32.36 -21.48 -17.99
N LYS A 109 33.60 -20.99 -18.12
CA LYS A 109 34.81 -21.74 -17.76
C LYS A 109 35.21 -21.63 -16.29
N GLY A 110 34.56 -20.75 -15.51
CA GLY A 110 34.84 -20.58 -14.09
C GLY A 110 36.21 -19.98 -13.73
N ASP A 111 37.06 -19.69 -14.73
CA ASP A 111 38.41 -19.13 -14.57
C ASP A 111 38.42 -17.59 -14.48
N TRP A 112 37.23 -16.97 -14.53
CA TRP A 112 37.05 -15.52 -14.55
C TRP A 112 37.48 -14.85 -13.25
N ILE A 113 37.33 -15.49 -12.08
CA ILE A 113 37.82 -14.95 -10.78
C ILE A 113 39.34 -14.86 -10.78
N VAL A 114 40.02 -15.87 -11.32
CA VAL A 114 41.49 -15.91 -11.42
C VAL A 114 41.97 -14.83 -12.40
N LYS A 115 41.35 -14.76 -13.59
CA LYS A 115 41.63 -13.70 -14.57
C LYS A 115 41.37 -12.29 -14.04
N LEU A 116 40.40 -12.14 -13.12
CA LEU A 116 40.10 -10.86 -12.49
C LEU A 116 41.25 -10.37 -11.62
N SER A 117 41.82 -11.27 -10.82
CA SER A 117 42.97 -10.97 -9.97
C SER A 117 44.22 -10.60 -10.77
N GLU A 118 44.36 -11.15 -11.98
CA GLU A 118 45.52 -10.92 -12.84
C GLU A 118 45.41 -9.63 -13.66
N GLN A 119 44.20 -9.23 -14.07
CA GLN A 119 43.98 -8.15 -15.04
C GLN A 119 43.74 -6.78 -14.40
N THR A 120 43.88 -6.62 -13.08
CA THR A 120 43.63 -5.36 -12.34
C THR A 120 42.26 -4.74 -12.66
N ALA A 121 41.29 -5.56 -13.04
CA ALA A 121 39.96 -5.13 -13.42
C ALA A 121 39.07 -4.95 -12.18
N ASP A 122 38.23 -3.91 -12.21
CA ASP A 122 37.27 -3.66 -11.14
C ASP A 122 35.98 -4.49 -11.31
N VAL A 123 35.18 -4.53 -10.25
CA VAL A 123 33.89 -5.26 -10.21
C VAL A 123 32.93 -4.78 -11.31
N SER A 124 33.01 -3.51 -11.70
CA SER A 124 32.18 -2.94 -12.78
C SER A 124 32.53 -3.51 -14.15
N ALA A 125 33.80 -3.78 -14.43
CA ALA A 125 34.24 -4.45 -15.66
C ALA A 125 33.74 -5.91 -15.73
N VAL A 126 33.68 -6.62 -14.60
CA VAL A 126 33.08 -7.97 -14.51
C VAL A 126 31.61 -7.93 -14.82
N LEU A 127 30.88 -7.00 -14.19
CA LEU A 127 29.44 -6.88 -14.38
C LEU A 127 29.09 -6.60 -15.85
N LYS A 128 29.85 -5.70 -16.52
CA LYS A 128 29.70 -5.44 -17.96
C LYS A 128 29.94 -6.69 -18.80
N ASN A 129 31.00 -7.45 -18.52
CA ASN A 129 31.29 -8.70 -19.24
C ASN A 129 30.19 -9.76 -19.03
N LEU A 130 29.63 -9.87 -17.81
CA LEU A 130 28.50 -10.77 -17.51
C LEU A 130 27.22 -10.33 -18.24
N GLN A 131 26.93 -9.03 -18.27
CA GLN A 131 25.76 -8.47 -18.98
C GLN A 131 25.84 -8.66 -20.50
N GLN A 132 27.05 -8.68 -21.06
CA GLN A 132 27.28 -8.92 -22.49
C GLN A 132 27.40 -10.41 -22.85
N SER A 133 27.32 -11.31 -21.86
CA SER A 133 27.41 -12.74 -22.11
C SER A 133 26.17 -13.25 -22.87
N THR A 134 26.38 -14.19 -23.80
CA THR A 134 25.32 -14.80 -24.62
C THR A 134 24.70 -16.03 -23.95
N GLY A 135 24.69 -16.06 -22.61
CA GLY A 135 24.17 -17.17 -21.83
C GLY A 135 22.65 -17.30 -21.93
N GLU A 136 22.12 -18.34 -21.31
CA GLU A 136 20.67 -18.48 -21.19
C GLU A 136 20.08 -17.34 -20.34
N SER A 137 19.01 -16.72 -20.84
CA SER A 137 18.34 -15.60 -20.18
C SER A 137 16.95 -16.02 -19.70
N VAL A 138 16.54 -15.50 -18.55
CA VAL A 138 15.22 -15.71 -17.94
C VAL A 138 14.67 -14.37 -17.46
N THR A 139 13.35 -14.23 -17.45
CA THR A 139 12.70 -13.04 -16.90
C THR A 139 12.95 -12.96 -15.40
N ALA A 140 13.57 -11.86 -14.96
CA ALA A 140 13.84 -11.60 -13.55
C ALA A 140 12.55 -11.40 -12.77
N ILE A 141 12.52 -11.91 -11.52
CA ILE A 141 11.41 -11.69 -10.60
C ILE A 141 11.60 -10.30 -9.96
N PRO A 142 10.67 -9.35 -10.14
CA PRO A 142 10.80 -8.03 -9.54
C PRO A 142 10.73 -8.14 -8.02
N THR A 143 11.56 -7.38 -7.30
CA THR A 143 11.49 -7.29 -5.84
C THR A 143 10.63 -6.07 -5.45
N ARG A 144 9.63 -6.30 -4.59
CA ARG A 144 8.73 -5.24 -4.13
C ARG A 144 8.33 -5.50 -2.69
N ARG A 145 8.33 -4.46 -1.86
CA ARG A 145 7.82 -4.55 -0.49
C ARG A 145 6.30 -4.51 -0.53
N LEU A 146 5.67 -5.31 0.32
CA LEU A 146 4.21 -5.45 0.32
C LEU A 146 3.47 -4.15 0.69
N GLY A 147 4.10 -3.26 1.47
CA GLY A 147 3.55 -1.95 1.82
C GLY A 147 3.80 -0.85 0.79
N ALA A 148 4.52 -1.12 -0.31
CA ALA A 148 5.00 -0.09 -1.22
C ALA A 148 3.88 0.77 -1.83
N ASP A 149 2.71 0.19 -2.11
CA ASP A 149 1.57 0.95 -2.64
C ASP A 149 1.01 1.99 -1.66
N PHE A 150 1.00 1.69 -0.37
CA PHE A 150 0.56 2.63 0.66
C PHE A 150 1.62 3.69 0.96
N GLU A 151 2.89 3.34 0.84
CA GLU A 151 3.99 4.30 0.97
C GLU A 151 3.98 5.30 -0.19
N GLU A 152 3.77 4.82 -1.41
CA GLU A 152 3.60 5.65 -2.60
C GLU A 152 2.38 6.58 -2.46
N LEU A 153 1.26 6.05 -1.97
CA LEU A 153 0.06 6.83 -1.66
C LEU A 153 0.38 7.98 -0.70
N ARG A 154 1.13 7.74 0.38
CA ARG A 154 1.53 8.79 1.33
C ARG A 154 2.51 9.78 0.71
N LEU A 155 3.50 9.31 -0.06
CA LEU A 155 4.45 10.15 -0.80
C LEU A 155 3.72 11.15 -1.69
N GLN A 156 2.71 10.70 -2.44
CA GLN A 156 1.91 11.56 -3.31
C GLN A 156 1.17 12.64 -2.52
N THR A 157 0.58 12.31 -1.37
CA THR A 157 -0.05 13.30 -0.49
C THR A 157 0.97 14.33 0.02
N GLU A 158 2.16 13.91 0.43
CA GLU A 158 3.19 14.80 0.94
C GLU A 158 3.74 15.73 -0.15
N HIS A 159 4.01 15.21 -1.36
CA HIS A 159 4.40 16.02 -2.51
C HIS A 159 3.33 17.03 -2.90
N HIS A 160 2.06 16.60 -2.89
CA HIS A 160 0.95 17.52 -3.12
C HIS A 160 0.93 18.63 -2.06
N ALA A 161 1.12 18.28 -0.78
CA ALA A 161 1.16 19.23 0.31
C ALA A 161 2.29 20.26 0.16
N GLN A 162 3.48 19.82 -0.26
CA GLN A 162 4.61 20.70 -0.58
C GLN A 162 4.29 21.66 -1.73
N SER A 163 3.63 21.16 -2.78
CA SER A 163 3.30 21.98 -3.97
C SER A 163 2.17 22.98 -3.75
N LYS A 164 1.15 22.62 -2.96
CA LYS A 164 -0.04 23.45 -2.68
C LYS A 164 0.06 24.26 -1.38
N GLY A 165 1.07 23.99 -0.56
CA GLY A 165 1.30 24.63 0.73
C GLY A 165 0.38 24.14 1.86
N ARG A 166 -0.43 23.09 1.63
CA ARG A 166 -1.29 22.46 2.64
C ARG A 166 -1.54 20.99 2.35
N THR A 167 -1.68 20.20 3.40
CA THR A 167 -2.12 18.80 3.29
C THR A 167 -3.62 18.75 2.95
N PRO A 168 -4.07 17.76 2.14
CA PRO A 168 -5.50 17.47 2.02
C PRO A 168 -6.15 17.21 3.38
N ARG A 169 -7.31 17.83 3.61
CA ARG A 169 -8.01 17.79 4.90
C ARG A 169 -9.29 16.98 4.83
N VAL A 170 -9.50 16.14 5.84
CA VAL A 170 -10.71 15.34 6.03
C VAL A 170 -11.43 15.79 7.30
N TYR A 171 -12.71 16.11 7.20
CA TYR A 171 -13.55 16.47 8.34
C TYR A 171 -14.51 15.32 8.68
N LEU A 172 -14.48 14.85 9.92
CA LEU A 172 -15.38 13.82 10.43
C LEU A 172 -16.61 14.48 11.03
N LEU A 173 -17.72 14.47 10.28
CA LEU A 173 -18.99 15.04 10.70
C LEU A 173 -19.73 14.04 11.60
N LEU A 174 -19.81 14.35 12.88
CA LEU A 174 -20.44 13.50 13.89
C LEU A 174 -21.92 13.83 14.04
N THR A 175 -22.80 12.86 13.82
CA THR A 175 -24.23 13.04 14.08
C THR A 175 -24.88 11.75 14.59
N GLY A 176 -26.08 11.87 15.14
CA GLY A 176 -26.87 10.73 15.60
C GLY A 176 -26.28 10.02 16.82
N ASN A 177 -26.46 8.69 16.85
CA ASN A 177 -26.15 7.86 18.02
C ASN A 177 -24.65 7.91 18.43
N VAL A 178 -24.39 8.08 19.73
CA VAL A 178 -23.03 8.23 20.30
C VAL A 178 -22.12 7.04 20.02
N ALA A 179 -22.61 5.82 20.17
CA ALA A 179 -21.80 4.62 19.98
C ALA A 179 -21.43 4.46 18.49
N MET A 180 -22.42 4.63 17.61
CA MET A 180 -22.23 4.47 16.17
C MET A 180 -21.31 5.56 15.60
N ARG A 181 -21.56 6.83 15.91
CA ARG A 181 -20.75 7.93 15.37
C ARG A 181 -19.28 7.83 15.80
N ARG A 182 -19.00 7.42 17.05
CA ARG A 182 -17.62 7.19 17.52
C ARG A 182 -16.95 6.03 16.79
N ALA A 183 -17.65 4.91 16.60
CA ALA A 183 -17.13 3.78 15.85
C ALA A 183 -16.83 4.15 14.38
N ARG A 184 -17.71 4.93 13.75
CA ARG A 184 -17.53 5.41 12.36
C ARG A 184 -16.42 6.44 12.24
N ALA A 185 -16.32 7.38 13.18
CA ALA A 185 -15.23 8.36 13.22
C ALA A 185 -13.87 7.68 13.40
N GLY A 186 -13.74 6.76 14.35
CA GLY A 186 -12.51 6.00 14.54
C GLY A 186 -12.14 5.13 13.32
N PHE A 187 -13.14 4.55 12.65
CA PHE A 187 -12.91 3.83 11.39
C PHE A 187 -12.42 4.76 10.27
N ALA A 188 -13.09 5.90 10.07
CA ALA A 188 -12.74 6.88 9.04
C ALA A 188 -11.37 7.51 9.29
N PHE A 189 -11.04 7.81 10.54
CA PHE A 189 -9.73 8.30 10.95
C PHE A 189 -8.62 7.34 10.51
N ASN A 190 -8.76 6.06 10.88
CA ASN A 190 -7.79 5.03 10.47
C ASN A 190 -7.73 4.85 8.96
N PHE A 191 -8.87 4.94 8.27
CA PHE A 191 -8.96 4.77 6.83
C PHE A 191 -8.20 5.87 6.08
N TYR A 192 -8.53 7.13 6.33
CA TYR A 192 -7.92 8.27 5.65
C TYR A 192 -6.51 8.59 6.15
N GLY A 193 -6.18 8.23 7.39
CA GLY A 193 -4.84 8.37 7.92
C GLY A 193 -3.81 7.55 7.15
N CYS A 194 -4.24 6.47 6.47
CA CYS A 194 -3.36 5.64 5.65
C CYS A 194 -2.78 6.42 4.45
N ALA A 195 -3.50 7.44 3.97
CA ALA A 195 -3.05 8.33 2.90
C ALA A 195 -2.23 9.53 3.40
N GLY A 196 -2.06 9.69 4.72
CA GLY A 196 -1.35 10.84 5.29
C GLY A 196 -2.15 12.14 5.27
N TYR A 197 -3.48 12.07 5.19
CA TYR A 197 -4.33 13.26 5.26
C TYR A 197 -4.38 13.85 6.66
N GLU A 198 -4.58 15.17 6.73
CA GLU A 198 -4.89 15.84 7.98
C GLU A 198 -6.37 15.62 8.31
N ILE A 199 -6.66 15.11 9.49
CA ILE A 199 -8.01 14.69 9.87
C ILE A 199 -8.45 15.50 11.09
N GLU A 200 -9.62 16.12 10.98
CA GLU A 200 -10.25 16.87 12.05
C GLU A 200 -11.58 16.21 12.44
N GLU A 201 -11.77 15.97 13.74
CA GLU A 201 -13.04 15.48 14.28
C GLU A 201 -13.95 16.66 14.61
N GLY A 202 -15.15 16.66 14.04
CA GLY A 202 -16.11 17.75 14.20
C GLY A 202 -16.78 17.79 15.58
N GLN A 203 -17.23 18.98 15.97
CA GLN A 203 -18.09 19.14 17.13
C GLN A 203 -19.50 18.59 16.85
N ILE A 204 -20.20 18.17 17.90
CA ILE A 204 -21.56 17.68 17.80
C ILE A 204 -22.49 18.88 17.65
N ILE A 205 -23.12 19.00 16.50
CA ILE A 205 -24.07 20.07 16.18
C ILE A 205 -25.41 19.44 15.83
N GLU A 206 -26.49 20.01 16.35
CA GLU A 206 -27.84 19.57 16.03
C GLU A 206 -28.36 20.27 14.77
N GLY A 207 -29.14 19.54 13.97
CA GLY A 207 -29.79 20.06 12.79
C GLY A 207 -28.93 20.03 11.52
N VAL A 208 -29.61 19.99 10.38
CA VAL A 208 -29.01 19.83 9.04
C VAL A 208 -28.11 21.02 8.70
N GLN A 209 -28.61 22.24 8.91
CA GLN A 209 -27.93 23.46 8.48
C GLN A 209 -26.64 23.73 9.27
N GLY A 210 -26.68 23.60 10.59
CA GLY A 210 -25.49 23.81 11.43
C GLY A 210 -24.37 22.80 11.13
N ASN A 211 -24.74 21.54 10.85
CA ASN A 211 -23.80 20.52 10.41
C ASN A 211 -23.16 20.85 9.06
N ALA A 212 -23.95 21.31 8.09
CA ALA A 212 -23.44 21.68 6.78
C ALA A 212 -22.50 22.89 6.85
N GLU A 213 -22.87 23.93 7.62
CA GLU A 213 -22.04 25.11 7.83
C GLU A 213 -20.72 24.77 8.52
N ALA A 214 -20.74 23.96 9.59
CA ALA A 214 -19.53 23.52 10.26
C ALA A 214 -18.61 22.71 9.33
N ALA A 215 -19.17 21.84 8.51
CA ALA A 215 -18.41 21.04 7.56
C ALA A 215 -17.71 21.92 6.51
N ILE A 216 -18.36 22.98 6.01
CA ILE A 216 -17.74 23.92 5.07
C ILE A 216 -16.73 24.83 5.75
N ASN A 217 -17.04 25.33 6.95
CA ASN A 217 -16.16 26.19 7.74
C ASN A 217 -14.88 25.48 8.18
N SER A 218 -14.88 24.16 8.28
CA SER A 218 -13.66 23.36 8.50
C SER A 218 -12.60 23.59 7.41
N GLY A 219 -13.02 23.94 6.19
CA GLY A 219 -12.13 24.06 5.04
C GLY A 219 -11.62 22.72 4.50
N ALA A 220 -12.26 21.61 4.88
CA ALA A 220 -11.89 20.28 4.41
C ALA A 220 -12.18 20.06 2.91
N ASP A 221 -11.42 19.14 2.34
CA ASP A 221 -11.59 18.67 0.96
C ASP A 221 -12.52 17.45 0.88
N VAL A 222 -12.54 16.67 1.96
CA VAL A 222 -13.39 15.49 2.13
C VAL A 222 -14.15 15.62 3.44
N ILE A 223 -15.46 15.47 3.38
CA ILE A 223 -16.34 15.41 4.56
C ILE A 223 -16.83 13.98 4.69
N VAL A 224 -16.63 13.37 5.86
CA VAL A 224 -17.07 12.02 6.16
C VAL A 224 -18.22 12.08 7.14
N LEU A 225 -19.41 11.68 6.72
CA LEU A 225 -20.57 11.51 7.59
C LEU A 225 -20.35 10.28 8.47
N CYS A 226 -20.37 10.48 9.79
CA CYS A 226 -20.15 9.44 10.79
C CYS A 226 -21.40 9.33 11.67
N ALA A 227 -22.29 8.39 11.36
CA ALA A 227 -23.53 8.13 12.08
C ALA A 227 -23.96 6.64 12.02
N GLY A 228 -25.08 6.31 12.66
CA GLY A 228 -25.74 5.01 12.46
C GLY A 228 -26.52 4.95 11.14
N ASP A 229 -26.88 3.75 10.72
CA ASP A 229 -27.60 3.55 9.45
C ASP A 229 -29.01 4.19 9.50
N ASP A 230 -29.69 4.12 10.65
CA ASP A 230 -30.98 4.80 10.89
C ASP A 230 -30.83 6.32 10.83
N ASP A 231 -29.71 6.88 11.29
CA ASP A 231 -29.44 8.31 11.25
C ASP A 231 -29.20 8.79 9.80
N TYR A 232 -28.56 7.96 8.96
CA TYR A 232 -28.41 8.27 7.53
C TYR A 232 -29.76 8.31 6.82
N ALA A 233 -30.66 7.39 7.15
CA ALA A 233 -32.02 7.37 6.61
C ALA A 233 -32.81 8.63 7.03
N ALA A 234 -32.64 9.08 8.27
CA ALA A 234 -33.36 10.23 8.81
C ALA A 234 -32.89 11.57 8.23
N GLN A 235 -31.57 11.80 8.13
CA GLN A 235 -31.02 13.13 7.84
C GLN A 235 -29.78 13.15 6.92
N GLY A 236 -29.21 11.98 6.57
CA GLY A 236 -27.96 11.91 5.79
C GLY A 236 -28.05 12.57 4.42
N ALA A 237 -29.16 12.36 3.71
CA ALA A 237 -29.40 12.96 2.40
C ALA A 237 -29.58 14.49 2.49
N GLU A 238 -30.27 14.98 3.51
CA GLU A 238 -30.50 16.42 3.70
C GLU A 238 -29.21 17.16 4.05
N ILE A 239 -28.39 16.59 4.96
CA ILE A 239 -27.06 17.11 5.30
C ILE A 239 -26.19 17.16 4.05
N THR A 240 -26.17 16.10 3.25
CA THR A 240 -25.37 16.05 2.01
C THR A 240 -25.80 17.13 1.03
N ARG A 241 -27.11 17.30 0.78
CA ARG A 241 -27.61 18.36 -0.12
C ARG A 241 -27.25 19.75 0.39
N ALA A 242 -27.34 19.99 1.70
CA ALA A 242 -26.98 21.25 2.30
C ALA A 242 -25.48 21.55 2.10
N ILE A 243 -24.60 20.58 2.36
CA ILE A 243 -23.15 20.70 2.10
C ILE A 243 -22.88 21.02 0.62
N LYS A 244 -23.47 20.26 -0.30
CA LYS A 244 -23.27 20.46 -1.76
C LYS A 244 -23.81 21.79 -2.25
N SER A 245 -24.90 22.29 -1.66
CA SER A 245 -25.46 23.60 -1.97
C SER A 245 -24.54 24.75 -1.53
N LEU A 246 -23.84 24.58 -0.40
CA LEU A 246 -22.86 25.56 0.08
C LEU A 246 -21.54 25.48 -0.69
N LYS A 247 -21.08 24.28 -1.07
CA LYS A 247 -19.84 24.07 -1.82
C LYS A 247 -19.90 22.78 -2.63
N ALA A 248 -20.23 22.88 -3.92
CA ALA A 248 -20.39 21.71 -4.79
C ALA A 248 -19.10 20.86 -4.95
N GLY A 249 -17.92 21.48 -4.82
CA GLY A 249 -16.63 20.83 -5.06
C GLY A 249 -16.05 19.99 -3.91
N VAL A 250 -16.70 19.96 -2.73
CA VAL A 250 -16.23 19.12 -1.61
C VAL A 250 -16.68 17.68 -1.79
N GLN A 251 -15.83 16.71 -1.49
CA GLN A 251 -16.22 15.29 -1.52
C GLN A 251 -17.00 14.95 -0.26
N VAL A 252 -18.14 14.27 -0.39
CA VAL A 252 -18.95 13.80 0.75
C VAL A 252 -18.98 12.29 0.77
N ILE A 253 -18.51 11.70 1.85
CA ILE A 253 -18.36 10.25 2.02
C ILE A 253 -19.19 9.79 3.21
N VAL A 254 -19.80 8.61 3.11
CA VAL A 254 -20.54 8.00 4.21
C VAL A 254 -19.71 6.88 4.85
N ALA A 255 -19.52 6.93 6.17
CA ALA A 255 -18.90 5.86 6.92
C ALA A 255 -19.95 4.81 7.33
N GLY A 256 -20.08 3.76 6.52
CA GLY A 256 -21.09 2.73 6.68
C GLY A 256 -21.47 2.12 5.33
N ASN A 257 -22.38 1.14 5.37
CA ASN A 257 -22.96 0.55 4.17
C ASN A 257 -24.48 0.42 4.32
N PRO A 258 -25.21 1.56 4.39
CA PRO A 258 -26.66 1.59 4.59
C PRO A 258 -27.36 1.15 3.29
N THR A 259 -27.51 -0.16 3.08
CA THR A 259 -27.85 -0.77 1.78
C THR A 259 -29.11 -0.19 1.16
N ASP A 260 -30.11 0.11 1.98
CA ASP A 260 -31.42 0.57 1.51
C ASP A 260 -31.44 2.08 1.21
N GLN A 261 -30.40 2.80 1.62
CA GLN A 261 -30.27 4.26 1.46
C GLN A 261 -29.20 4.65 0.43
N ILE A 262 -28.44 3.71 -0.12
CA ILE A 262 -27.32 3.99 -1.04
C ILE A 262 -27.75 4.88 -2.20
N ASP A 263 -28.86 4.54 -2.88
CA ASP A 263 -29.30 5.28 -4.06
C ASP A 263 -29.80 6.68 -3.71
N ALA A 264 -30.54 6.81 -2.60
CA ALA A 264 -31.01 8.10 -2.10
C ALA A 264 -29.85 9.03 -1.70
N LEU A 265 -28.81 8.47 -1.05
CA LEU A 265 -27.61 9.19 -0.64
C LEU A 265 -26.77 9.61 -1.86
N LYS A 266 -26.59 8.73 -2.85
CA LYS A 266 -25.93 9.08 -4.11
C LYS A 266 -26.68 10.18 -4.86
N ALA A 267 -28.00 10.09 -4.95
CA ALA A 267 -28.84 11.12 -5.56
C ALA A 267 -28.76 12.47 -4.81
N ALA A 268 -28.50 12.44 -3.50
CA ALA A 268 -28.25 13.64 -2.70
C ALA A 268 -26.84 14.25 -2.91
N GLY A 269 -25.93 13.52 -3.55
CA GLY A 269 -24.57 13.97 -3.84
C GLY A 269 -23.48 13.27 -3.03
N VAL A 270 -23.74 12.13 -2.38
CA VAL A 270 -22.69 11.33 -1.74
C VAL A 270 -21.77 10.73 -2.81
N ASP A 271 -20.47 10.97 -2.65
CA ASP A 271 -19.41 10.57 -3.58
C ASP A 271 -18.95 9.13 -3.39
N GLY A 272 -19.13 8.57 -2.19
CA GLY A 272 -18.66 7.22 -1.87
C GLY A 272 -19.02 6.75 -0.46
N PHE A 273 -18.72 5.48 -0.21
CA PHE A 273 -19.02 4.78 1.04
C PHE A 273 -17.77 4.02 1.52
N ILE A 274 -17.47 4.12 2.81
CA ILE A 274 -16.36 3.39 3.43
C ILE A 274 -16.87 2.48 4.54
N HIS A 275 -16.45 1.22 4.53
CA HIS A 275 -16.85 0.19 5.48
C HIS A 275 -15.80 -0.94 5.56
N ILE A 276 -16.00 -1.91 6.44
CA ILE A 276 -15.02 -2.98 6.72
C ILE A 276 -14.62 -3.82 5.49
N LYS A 277 -15.46 -3.85 4.44
CA LYS A 277 -15.20 -4.59 3.20
C LYS A 277 -14.67 -3.70 2.06
N SER A 278 -14.49 -2.40 2.30
CA SER A 278 -13.95 -1.49 1.29
C SER A 278 -12.48 -1.79 1.02
N ASN A 279 -12.10 -1.78 -0.26
CA ASN A 279 -10.69 -1.80 -0.67
C ASN A 279 -10.08 -0.43 -0.36
N VAL A 280 -9.25 -0.37 0.68
CA VAL A 280 -8.70 0.88 1.21
C VAL A 280 -7.82 1.57 0.19
N LEU A 281 -6.91 0.82 -0.45
CA LEU A 281 -5.96 1.37 -1.40
C LEU A 281 -6.68 2.01 -2.58
N ALA A 282 -7.60 1.28 -3.21
CA ALA A 282 -8.34 1.76 -4.37
C ALA A 282 -9.22 2.99 -4.04
N THR A 283 -9.90 2.99 -2.90
CA THR A 283 -10.71 4.14 -2.46
C THR A 283 -9.87 5.38 -2.18
N LEU A 284 -8.70 5.23 -1.56
CA LEU A 284 -7.82 6.37 -1.29
C LEU A 284 -7.17 6.92 -2.56
N GLN A 285 -6.76 6.04 -3.49
CA GLN A 285 -6.28 6.46 -4.81
C GLN A 285 -7.35 7.21 -5.62
N GLU A 286 -8.61 6.76 -5.56
CA GLU A 286 -9.74 7.48 -6.15
C GLU A 286 -9.93 8.85 -5.51
N THR A 287 -9.90 8.92 -4.17
CA THR A 287 -10.00 10.18 -3.43
C THR A 287 -8.89 11.15 -3.85
N GLN A 288 -7.63 10.70 -3.89
CA GLN A 288 -6.48 11.50 -4.35
C GLN A 288 -6.66 12.03 -5.76
N ARG A 289 -7.12 11.18 -6.70
CA ARG A 289 -7.35 11.57 -8.09
C ARG A 289 -8.38 12.69 -8.19
N ARG A 290 -9.47 12.60 -7.42
CA ARG A 290 -10.51 13.65 -7.36
C ARG A 290 -10.00 14.96 -6.74
N LEU A 291 -9.03 14.87 -5.83
CA LEU A 291 -8.37 16.04 -5.24
C LEU A 291 -7.28 16.64 -6.15
N GLY A 292 -6.97 16.01 -7.28
CA GLY A 292 -5.88 16.43 -8.16
C GLY A 292 -4.51 16.26 -7.51
N VAL A 293 -4.36 15.26 -6.63
CA VAL A 293 -3.06 14.77 -6.18
C VAL A 293 -2.45 14.01 -7.36
N THR A 294 -1.46 14.61 -8.00
CA THR A 294 -0.80 14.04 -9.18
C THR A 294 0.03 12.82 -8.79
N VAL A 295 -0.17 11.73 -9.52
CA VAL A 295 0.65 10.50 -9.50
C VAL A 295 1.92 10.73 -10.31
#